data_AF-A0A959YGI8-F1
#
_entry.id   AF-A0A959YGI8-F1
#
_cell.length_a   1.000
_cell.length_b   1.000
_cell.length_c   1.000
_cell.angle_alpha   90.00
_cell.angle_beta   90.00
_cell.angle_gamma   90.00
#
_symmetry.space_group_name_H-M   'P 1'
#
loop_
_entity.id
_entity.type
_entity.pdbx_description
1 polymer ?
#
loop_
_entity_poly.entity_id
_entity_poly.type
_entity_poly.pdbx_seq_one_letter_code
_entity_poly.pdbx_strand_id
1 'polypeptide(L)'
;MDQRFIGLGVALVTPFTPKGRIDFAALERLIDHTLTGGVDYLVTMGTTGESATLTKEEKHQLLAQTIEFVHHRAPVVLGVGGNDTASVLRDLEQFDLSSVDGILSVSPYYNKPSQEGIYQHYKALAQASLLPIILYNVPGRTASNINAETTLRLANDFENIVAIKEASGDLDQIGTILKHRPKDFLVISGDDALTLPLIAMGAHGVISVVANALPNEFSALVHAALKGDLERSRSEHYRLLEVITYLFVDGNPAGVKEVLKVLGICGNDLRLPLVPVSAGTAKALYTALANTDVVKLCGPVDLFALEFETATAEMDSPCELGIAVVREGVVRQVYNWLIKPRQWPFFSPFNVAVHGIRPEEVADAPEWREVWQEAGKVIAGGIVVAHNASFDMNVIRRTMAGHAMPHTEFRYFCSVSMARRVWPGRRRYDLASLCADHGIPLRHHRAGQDAEATAELVLRAADRYAVSTTEEFLDRAGVKRGSFTRDGHLTPGGKFTPRS
;
A
#
# COMPACT_ATOMS: atom_id res chain seq x y z
N MET A 1 12.36 29.38 -22.59
CA MET A 1 12.22 28.17 -21.74
C MET A 1 10.75 27.93 -21.52
N ASP A 2 10.20 26.79 -21.95
CA ASP A 2 8.78 26.48 -21.78
C ASP A 2 8.46 26.31 -20.29
N GLN A 3 7.66 27.22 -19.74
CA GLN A 3 7.35 27.21 -18.30
C GLN A 3 6.31 26.14 -17.93
N ARG A 4 5.64 25.51 -18.91
CA ARG A 4 4.55 24.56 -18.66
C ARG A 4 4.98 23.23 -18.05
N PHE A 5 6.27 22.87 -18.15
CA PHE A 5 6.80 21.56 -17.73
C PHE A 5 7.84 21.67 -16.61
N ILE A 6 7.78 22.73 -15.81
CA ILE A 6 8.63 22.96 -14.63
C ILE A 6 7.83 22.57 -13.37
N GLY A 7 8.50 22.06 -12.35
CA GLY A 7 7.86 21.65 -11.10
C GLY A 7 7.52 20.17 -11.04
N LEU A 8 6.41 19.86 -10.39
CA LEU A 8 5.91 18.51 -10.19
C LEU A 8 4.95 18.12 -11.32
N GLY A 9 5.43 17.30 -12.25
CA GLY A 9 4.59 16.54 -13.16
C GLY A 9 4.15 15.21 -12.54
N VAL A 10 2.92 14.76 -12.77
CA VAL A 10 2.45 13.42 -12.36
C VAL A 10 2.32 12.47 -13.55
N ALA A 11 2.98 11.31 -13.51
CA ALA A 11 2.72 10.23 -14.45
C ALA A 11 1.47 9.47 -13.99
N LEU A 12 0.30 9.87 -14.48
CA LEU A 12 -0.98 9.33 -14.04
C LEU A 12 -1.07 7.81 -14.24
N VAL A 13 -1.57 7.12 -13.22
CA VAL A 13 -2.08 5.76 -13.39
C VAL A 13 -3.37 5.77 -14.20
N THR A 14 -3.69 4.65 -14.85
CA THR A 14 -5.02 4.42 -15.42
C THR A 14 -5.83 3.53 -14.47
N PRO A 15 -6.84 4.05 -13.75
CA PRO A 15 -7.67 3.22 -12.89
C PRO A 15 -8.45 2.18 -13.70
N PHE A 16 -8.48 0.95 -13.23
CA PHE A 16 -9.30 -0.12 -13.80
C PHE A 16 -10.32 -0.61 -12.78
N THR A 17 -11.45 -1.07 -13.31
CA THR A 17 -12.43 -1.86 -12.55
C THR A 17 -11.93 -3.30 -12.38
N PRO A 18 -12.51 -4.10 -11.46
CA PRO A 18 -12.18 -5.52 -11.32
C PRO A 18 -12.41 -6.39 -12.57
N LYS A 19 -13.16 -5.86 -13.54
CA LYS A 19 -13.37 -6.51 -14.85
C LYS A 19 -12.37 -6.06 -15.92
N GLY A 20 -11.34 -5.30 -15.53
CA GLY A 20 -10.29 -4.82 -16.41
C GLY A 20 -10.68 -3.62 -17.29
N ARG A 21 -11.90 -3.07 -17.21
CA ARG A 21 -12.29 -1.85 -17.95
C ARG A 21 -11.76 -0.60 -17.26
N ILE A 22 -11.46 0.47 -18.01
CA ILE A 22 -11.10 1.78 -17.42
C ILE A 22 -12.21 2.26 -16.49
N ASP A 23 -11.84 2.71 -15.30
CA ASP A 23 -12.72 3.33 -14.32
C ASP A 23 -12.59 4.85 -14.42
N PHE A 24 -13.41 5.47 -15.26
CA PHE A 24 -13.38 6.92 -15.48
C PHE A 24 -13.80 7.73 -14.24
N ALA A 25 -14.69 7.19 -13.41
CA ALA A 25 -15.07 7.87 -12.17
C ALA A 25 -13.90 7.90 -11.18
N ALA A 26 -13.11 6.83 -11.11
CA ALA A 26 -11.87 6.82 -10.35
C ALA A 26 -10.80 7.73 -10.95
N LEU A 27 -10.73 7.84 -12.28
CA LEU A 27 -9.81 8.74 -12.96
C LEU A 27 -10.10 10.21 -12.63
N GLU A 28 -11.37 10.62 -12.66
CA GLU A 28 -11.80 11.98 -12.30
C GLU A 28 -11.35 12.32 -10.87
N ARG A 29 -11.63 11.44 -9.90
CA ARG A 29 -11.19 11.61 -8.50
C ARG A 29 -9.67 11.71 -8.38
N LEU A 30 -8.93 10.89 -9.12
CA LEU A 30 -7.46 10.92 -9.12
C LEU A 30 -6.93 12.24 -9.69
N ILE A 31 -7.50 12.74 -10.79
CA ILE A 31 -7.10 14.02 -11.38
C ILE A 31 -7.39 15.17 -10.41
N ASP A 32 -8.56 15.19 -9.78
CA ASP A 32 -8.89 16.18 -8.76
C ASP A 32 -7.95 16.12 -7.55
N HIS A 33 -7.66 14.92 -7.05
CA HIS A 33 -6.72 14.70 -5.95
C HIS A 33 -5.32 15.24 -6.26
N THR A 34 -4.79 14.89 -7.43
CA THR A 34 -3.45 15.30 -7.87
C THR A 34 -3.35 16.81 -8.06
N LEU A 35 -4.32 17.42 -8.75
CA LEU A 35 -4.37 18.87 -8.96
C LEU A 35 -4.53 19.65 -7.65
N THR A 36 -5.41 19.20 -6.76
CA THR A 36 -5.60 19.81 -5.43
C THR A 36 -4.34 19.70 -4.57
N GLY A 37 -3.57 18.63 -4.75
CA GLY A 37 -2.27 18.44 -4.11
C GLY A 37 -1.12 19.27 -4.69
N GLY A 38 -1.38 20.18 -5.63
CA GLY A 38 -0.36 21.11 -6.14
C GLY A 38 0.60 20.49 -7.15
N VAL A 39 0.10 19.56 -7.97
CA VAL A 39 0.78 19.10 -9.19
C VAL A 39 0.70 20.21 -10.26
N ASP A 40 1.82 20.47 -10.94
CA ASP A 40 1.95 21.55 -11.92
C ASP A 40 1.50 21.14 -13.33
N TYR A 41 1.64 19.86 -13.69
CA TYR A 41 1.18 19.31 -14.98
C TYR A 41 0.96 17.79 -14.91
N LEU A 42 0.16 17.26 -15.84
CA LEU A 42 -0.18 15.83 -15.85
C LEU A 42 0.38 15.15 -17.10
N VAL A 43 0.87 13.93 -16.93
CA VAL A 43 1.27 13.05 -18.03
C VAL A 43 0.30 11.87 -18.08
N THR A 44 -0.59 11.88 -19.07
CA THR A 44 -1.50 10.75 -19.34
C THR A 44 -0.87 9.76 -20.31
N MET A 45 -1.28 8.49 -20.27
CA MET A 45 -0.76 7.41 -21.14
C MET A 45 0.76 7.19 -21.10
N GLY A 46 1.42 7.61 -20.01
CA GLY A 46 2.80 7.21 -19.72
C GLY A 46 2.93 5.72 -19.37
N THR A 47 4.15 5.28 -19.04
CA THR A 47 4.40 3.90 -18.59
C THR A 47 3.58 3.54 -17.35
N THR A 48 3.48 4.47 -16.39
CA THR A 48 2.67 4.33 -15.16
C THR A 48 1.18 4.24 -15.45
N GLY A 49 0.72 4.78 -16.58
CA GLY A 49 -0.65 4.67 -17.06
C GLY A 49 -0.96 3.33 -17.75
N GLU A 50 -0.05 2.35 -17.71
CA GLU A 50 -0.21 1.02 -18.31
C GLU A 50 -0.52 1.05 -19.82
N SER A 51 0.00 2.06 -20.54
CA SER A 51 -0.28 2.29 -21.97
C SER A 51 0.06 1.12 -22.90
N ALA A 52 0.93 0.21 -22.46
CA ALA A 52 1.27 -1.02 -23.17
C ALA A 52 0.11 -2.04 -23.24
N THR A 53 -0.88 -1.93 -22.36
CA THR A 53 -2.02 -2.87 -22.25
C THR A 53 -3.37 -2.24 -22.61
N LEU A 54 -3.36 -0.98 -23.07
CA LEU A 54 -4.56 -0.28 -23.55
C LEU A 54 -4.80 -0.56 -25.03
N THR A 55 -6.06 -0.76 -25.42
CA THR A 55 -6.43 -0.80 -26.85
C THR A 55 -6.37 0.60 -27.46
N LYS A 56 -6.45 0.69 -28.79
CA LYS A 56 -6.47 1.99 -29.47
C LYS A 56 -7.68 2.81 -29.05
N GLU A 57 -8.85 2.20 -28.98
CA GLU A 57 -10.11 2.84 -28.60
C GLU A 57 -10.01 3.39 -27.17
N GLU A 58 -9.45 2.60 -26.26
CA GLU A 58 -9.23 3.00 -24.87
C GLU A 58 -8.26 4.17 -24.75
N LYS A 59 -7.21 4.21 -25.56
CA LYS A 59 -6.28 5.35 -25.58
C LYS A 59 -6.99 6.65 -25.98
N HIS A 60 -7.86 6.62 -26.99
CA HIS A 60 -8.62 7.79 -27.41
C HIS A 60 -9.62 8.23 -26.32
N GLN A 61 -10.34 7.28 -25.72
CA GLN A 61 -11.27 7.57 -24.62
C GLN A 61 -10.55 8.14 -23.40
N LEU A 62 -9.41 7.55 -23.02
CA LEU A 62 -8.62 7.99 -21.89
C LEU A 62 -8.09 9.41 -22.09
N LEU A 63 -7.59 9.74 -23.28
CA LEU A 63 -7.15 11.10 -23.59
C LEU A 63 -8.31 12.10 -23.49
N ALA A 64 -9.43 11.82 -24.16
CA ALA A 64 -10.60 12.70 -24.15
C ALA A 64 -11.11 12.96 -22.72
N GLN A 65 -11.23 11.91 -21.91
CA GLN A 65 -11.67 12.02 -20.52
C GLN A 65 -10.64 12.72 -19.63
N THR A 66 -9.33 12.48 -19.84
CA THR A 66 -8.29 13.22 -19.11
C THR A 66 -8.41 14.72 -19.37
N ILE A 67 -8.56 15.14 -20.64
CA ILE A 67 -8.71 16.55 -21.02
C ILE A 67 -9.96 17.15 -20.40
N GLU A 68 -11.10 16.44 -20.50
CA GLU A 68 -12.38 16.85 -19.92
C GLU A 68 -12.26 17.07 -18.41
N PHE A 69 -11.70 16.10 -17.68
CA PHE A 69 -11.55 16.19 -16.22
C PHE A 69 -10.53 17.24 -15.81
N VAL A 70 -9.41 17.40 -16.52
CA VAL A 70 -8.43 18.46 -16.19
C VAL A 70 -9.06 19.85 -16.35
N HIS A 71 -9.94 20.04 -17.33
CA HIS A 71 -10.69 21.29 -17.55
C HIS A 71 -9.76 22.51 -17.56
N HIS A 72 -8.63 22.40 -18.28
CA HIS A 72 -7.59 23.44 -18.42
C HIS A 72 -6.96 23.95 -17.11
N ARG A 73 -7.12 23.22 -15.98
CA ARG A 73 -6.54 23.60 -14.69
C ARG A 73 -5.01 23.46 -14.64
N ALA A 74 -4.44 22.60 -15.48
CA ALA A 74 -3.01 22.41 -15.63
C ALA A 74 -2.68 21.89 -17.05
N PRO A 75 -1.42 22.02 -17.50
CA PRO A 75 -0.99 21.46 -18.78
C PRO A 75 -1.13 19.93 -18.84
N VAL A 76 -1.50 19.42 -20.00
CA VAL A 76 -1.62 17.97 -20.26
C VAL A 76 -0.57 17.52 -21.25
N VAL A 77 0.30 16.62 -20.80
CA VAL A 77 1.30 15.94 -21.63
C VAL A 77 0.79 14.57 -22.03
N LEU A 78 0.83 14.27 -23.31
CA LEU A 78 0.43 13.00 -23.87
C LEU A 78 1.61 12.03 -23.95
N GLY A 79 1.51 10.87 -23.32
CA GLY A 79 2.45 9.76 -23.54
C GLY A 79 2.22 9.11 -24.90
N VAL A 80 3.10 9.38 -25.87
CA VAL A 80 3.17 8.67 -27.15
C VAL A 80 4.61 8.29 -27.44
N GLY A 81 4.90 6.99 -27.40
CA GLY A 81 6.20 6.45 -27.75
C GLY A 81 6.11 4.97 -28.06
N GLY A 82 7.16 4.43 -28.65
CA GLY A 82 7.13 3.09 -29.19
C GLY A 82 8.45 2.73 -29.84
N ASN A 83 8.58 1.48 -30.25
CA ASN A 83 9.78 0.98 -30.90
C ASN A 83 9.66 0.86 -32.43
N ASP A 84 8.51 1.24 -32.98
CA ASP A 84 8.23 1.42 -34.40
C ASP A 84 7.93 2.91 -34.66
N THR A 85 8.90 3.62 -35.25
CA THR A 85 8.77 5.04 -35.58
C THR A 85 7.54 5.32 -36.44
N ALA A 86 7.26 4.49 -37.44
CA ALA A 86 6.12 4.71 -38.33
C ALA A 86 4.79 4.52 -37.60
N SER A 87 4.72 3.60 -36.63
CA SER A 87 3.54 3.46 -35.78
C SER A 87 3.34 4.66 -34.86
N VAL A 88 4.41 5.19 -34.27
CA VAL A 88 4.32 6.38 -33.41
C VAL A 88 3.83 7.59 -34.21
N LEU A 89 4.33 7.79 -35.43
CA LEU A 89 3.86 8.87 -36.31
C LEU A 89 2.37 8.74 -36.65
N ARG A 90 1.89 7.52 -36.97
CA ARG A 90 0.46 7.28 -37.20
C ARG A 90 -0.39 7.55 -35.97
N ASP A 91 0.10 7.20 -34.78
CA ASP A 91 -0.63 7.48 -33.54
C ASP A 91 -0.75 9.00 -33.31
N LEU A 92 0.31 9.78 -33.58
CA LEU A 92 0.29 11.24 -33.49
C LEU A 92 -0.72 11.89 -34.46
N GLU A 93 -0.90 11.32 -35.65
CA GLU A 93 -1.89 11.80 -36.63
C GLU A 93 -3.34 11.45 -36.25
N GLN A 94 -3.55 10.41 -35.43
CA GLN A 94 -4.88 9.90 -35.08
C GLN A 94 -5.47 10.53 -33.82
N PHE A 95 -4.64 10.97 -32.88
CA PHE A 95 -5.12 11.64 -31.67
C PHE A 95 -5.63 13.06 -31.97
N ASP A 96 -6.69 13.46 -31.29
CA ASP A 96 -7.04 14.87 -31.17
C ASP A 96 -6.07 15.55 -30.18
N LEU A 97 -5.14 16.32 -30.73
CA LEU A 97 -4.07 17.00 -30.00
C LEU A 97 -4.41 18.46 -29.64
N SER A 98 -5.63 18.93 -29.93
CA SER A 98 -6.01 20.34 -29.80
C SER A 98 -5.90 20.90 -28.37
N SER A 99 -6.07 20.05 -27.36
CA SER A 99 -5.97 20.39 -25.93
C SER A 99 -4.82 19.67 -25.22
N VAL A 100 -3.81 19.24 -25.98
CA VAL A 100 -2.58 18.63 -25.48
C VAL A 100 -1.45 19.67 -25.55
N ASP A 101 -0.71 19.85 -24.46
CA ASP A 101 0.33 20.86 -24.34
C ASP A 101 1.71 20.39 -24.80
N GLY A 102 1.95 19.08 -24.76
CA GLY A 102 3.21 18.45 -25.16
C GLY A 102 3.12 16.93 -25.24
N ILE A 103 4.17 16.30 -25.76
CA ILE A 103 4.25 14.85 -25.90
C ILE A 103 5.45 14.33 -25.10
N LEU A 104 5.25 13.28 -24.31
CA LEU A 104 6.32 12.49 -23.70
C LEU A 104 6.58 11.25 -24.55
N SER A 105 7.77 11.13 -25.12
CA SER A 105 8.10 10.02 -26.03
C SER A 105 9.30 9.21 -25.56
N VAL A 106 9.03 7.96 -25.17
CA VAL A 106 10.05 7.00 -24.70
C VAL A 106 10.98 6.55 -25.82
N SER A 107 12.26 6.37 -25.50
CA SER A 107 13.23 5.76 -26.41
C SER A 107 12.74 4.38 -26.88
N PRO A 108 13.02 3.96 -28.13
CA PRO A 108 12.64 2.64 -28.62
C PRO A 108 13.13 1.49 -27.72
N TYR A 109 12.19 0.71 -27.22
CA TYR A 109 12.41 -0.45 -26.37
C TYR A 109 12.46 -1.76 -27.17
N TYR A 110 13.01 -2.83 -26.57
CA TYR A 110 13.11 -4.18 -27.12
C TYR A 110 14.13 -4.35 -28.27
N ASN A 111 14.04 -3.53 -29.33
CA ASN A 111 14.88 -3.63 -30.52
C ASN A 111 16.27 -2.97 -30.39
N LYS A 112 16.52 -2.20 -29.31
CA LYS A 112 17.83 -1.66 -28.92
C LYS A 112 18.57 -0.93 -30.06
N PRO A 113 18.03 0.17 -30.60
CA PRO A 113 18.69 0.92 -31.68
C PRO A 113 20.05 1.49 -31.24
N SER A 114 20.90 1.79 -32.23
CA SER A 114 22.12 2.60 -32.02
C SER A 114 21.77 4.04 -31.68
N GLN A 115 22.74 4.83 -31.21
CA GLN A 115 22.54 6.26 -30.95
C GLN A 115 22.05 7.03 -32.19
N GLU A 116 22.55 6.68 -33.37
CA GLU A 116 22.06 7.27 -34.62
C GLU A 116 20.62 6.83 -34.93
N GLY A 117 20.27 5.58 -34.65
CA GLY A 117 18.87 5.12 -34.76
C GLY A 117 17.92 5.87 -33.82
N ILE A 118 18.35 6.12 -32.57
CA ILE A 118 17.62 6.95 -31.60
C ILE A 118 17.45 8.38 -32.13
N TYR A 119 18.53 8.98 -32.65
CA TYR A 119 18.47 10.31 -33.25
C TYR A 119 17.47 10.37 -34.41
N GLN A 120 17.53 9.44 -35.36
CA GLN A 120 16.62 9.43 -36.51
C GLN A 120 15.16 9.20 -36.11
N HIS A 121 14.91 8.38 -35.08
CA HIS A 121 13.59 8.21 -34.49
C HIS A 121 13.04 9.56 -33.99
N TYR A 122 13.76 10.25 -33.11
CA TYR A 122 13.31 11.52 -32.56
C TYR A 122 13.28 12.65 -33.59
N LYS A 123 14.18 12.67 -34.56
CA LYS A 123 14.12 13.58 -35.71
C LYS A 123 12.81 13.44 -36.47
N ALA A 124 12.38 12.21 -36.78
CA ALA A 124 11.12 11.97 -37.49
C ALA A 124 9.92 12.49 -36.67
N LEU A 125 9.92 12.27 -35.35
CA LEU A 125 8.88 12.79 -34.45
C LEU A 125 8.88 14.32 -34.41
N ALA A 126 10.05 14.94 -34.26
CA ALA A 126 10.21 16.40 -34.22
C ALA A 126 9.77 17.07 -35.53
N GLN A 127 9.98 16.42 -36.67
CA GLN A 127 9.54 16.92 -37.97
C GLN A 127 8.02 16.78 -38.19
N ALA A 128 7.37 15.83 -37.53
CA ALA A 128 5.94 15.57 -37.67
C ALA A 128 5.07 16.30 -36.63
N SER A 129 5.59 16.52 -35.43
CA SER A 129 4.85 17.12 -34.32
C SER A 129 4.87 18.65 -34.35
N LEU A 130 3.69 19.26 -34.21
CA LEU A 130 3.54 20.69 -33.91
C LEU A 130 3.63 21.00 -32.40
N LEU A 131 3.56 19.97 -31.56
CA LEU A 131 3.65 20.10 -30.10
C LEU A 131 5.10 19.97 -29.60
N PRO A 132 5.42 20.60 -28.46
CA PRO A 132 6.66 20.33 -27.73
C PRO A 132 6.84 18.85 -27.39
N ILE A 133 8.05 18.35 -27.53
CA ILE A 133 8.44 16.97 -27.26
C ILE A 133 9.38 16.93 -26.05
N ILE A 134 9.03 16.08 -25.11
CA ILE A 134 9.86 15.67 -23.98
C ILE A 134 10.45 14.29 -24.34
N LEU A 135 11.76 14.24 -24.54
CA LEU A 135 12.50 12.99 -24.69
C LEU A 135 12.37 12.18 -23.39
N TYR A 136 12.26 10.86 -23.47
CA TYR A 136 12.22 10.02 -22.27
C TYR A 136 13.26 8.91 -22.33
N ASN A 137 14.34 9.12 -21.58
CA ASN A 137 15.41 8.15 -21.38
C ASN A 137 15.15 7.30 -20.12
N VAL A 138 15.02 5.98 -20.30
CA VAL A 138 14.76 5.03 -19.21
C VAL A 138 15.39 3.66 -19.53
N PRO A 139 16.73 3.54 -19.50
CA PRO A 139 17.45 2.34 -19.92
C PRO A 139 17.02 1.07 -19.17
N GLY A 140 16.55 1.19 -17.92
CA GLY A 140 15.98 0.06 -17.16
C GLY A 140 14.74 -0.58 -17.80
N ARG A 141 14.07 0.10 -18.75
CA ARG A 141 12.91 -0.41 -19.50
C ARG A 141 13.20 -0.62 -20.99
N THR A 142 14.02 0.25 -21.58
CA THR A 142 14.31 0.23 -23.02
C THR A 142 15.47 -0.71 -23.36
N ALA A 143 16.32 -1.02 -22.38
CA ALA A 143 17.60 -1.72 -22.54
C ALA A 143 18.57 -1.01 -23.51
N SER A 144 18.33 0.27 -23.77
CA SER A 144 19.17 1.18 -24.55
C SER A 144 19.15 2.57 -23.89
N ASN A 145 20.31 3.19 -23.76
CA ASN A 145 20.46 4.54 -23.21
C ASN A 145 20.39 5.58 -24.34
N ILE A 146 19.76 6.73 -24.10
CA ILE A 146 20.00 7.94 -24.90
C ILE A 146 21.22 8.62 -24.30
N ASN A 147 22.35 8.64 -25.01
CA ASN A 147 23.57 9.25 -24.49
C ASN A 147 23.44 10.78 -24.42
N ALA A 148 24.18 11.41 -23.50
CA ALA A 148 24.24 12.87 -23.38
C ALA A 148 24.50 13.58 -24.73
N GLU A 149 25.43 13.06 -25.54
CA GLU A 149 25.73 13.61 -26.87
C GLU A 149 24.50 13.60 -27.80
N THR A 150 23.75 12.50 -27.84
CA THR A 150 22.53 12.39 -28.66
C THR A 150 21.42 13.29 -28.13
N THR A 151 21.25 13.36 -26.81
CA THR A 151 20.29 14.29 -26.17
C THR A 151 20.61 15.74 -26.54
N LEU A 152 21.87 16.15 -26.40
CA LEU A 152 22.32 17.51 -26.69
C LEU A 152 22.21 17.83 -28.18
N ARG A 153 22.55 16.88 -29.06
CA ARG A 153 22.38 17.04 -30.51
C ARG A 153 20.90 17.26 -30.86
N LEU A 154 20.00 16.42 -30.35
CA LEU A 154 18.54 16.59 -30.54
C LEU A 154 18.03 17.94 -30.01
N ALA A 155 18.48 18.36 -28.83
CA ALA A 155 18.08 19.63 -28.21
C ALA A 155 18.55 20.87 -29.01
N ASN A 156 19.66 20.76 -29.75
CA ASN A 156 20.16 21.86 -30.59
C ASN A 156 19.55 21.83 -32.01
N ASP A 157 19.28 20.64 -32.54
CA ASP A 157 18.82 20.47 -33.92
C ASP A 157 17.31 20.77 -34.09
N PHE A 158 16.51 20.72 -33.01
CA PHE A 158 15.05 20.86 -33.08
C PHE A 158 14.47 21.75 -31.97
N GLU A 159 13.85 22.87 -32.34
CA GLU A 159 13.26 23.83 -31.39
C GLU A 159 12.08 23.25 -30.59
N ASN A 160 11.35 22.29 -31.16
CA ASN A 160 10.22 21.64 -30.48
C ASN A 160 10.66 20.46 -29.59
N ILE A 161 11.93 20.08 -29.53
CA ILE A 161 12.44 19.16 -28.51
C ILE A 161 12.87 19.99 -27.29
N VAL A 162 11.94 20.15 -26.34
CA VAL A 162 12.06 21.15 -25.27
C VAL A 162 12.61 20.59 -23.97
N ALA A 163 12.60 19.27 -23.79
CA ALA A 163 12.99 18.66 -22.52
C ALA A 163 13.47 17.22 -22.66
N ILE A 164 14.14 16.72 -21.61
CA ILE A 164 14.36 15.31 -21.34
C ILE A 164 13.84 14.94 -19.95
N LYS A 165 13.00 13.90 -19.89
CA LYS A 165 12.74 13.09 -18.70
C LYS A 165 13.88 12.07 -18.57
N GLU A 166 14.77 12.30 -17.61
CA GLU A 166 15.97 11.49 -17.40
C GLU A 166 15.74 10.51 -16.23
N ALA A 167 15.63 9.23 -16.54
CA ALA A 167 15.41 8.13 -15.59
C ALA A 167 16.51 7.06 -15.70
N SER A 168 17.74 7.44 -16.04
CA SER A 168 18.88 6.53 -16.10
C SER A 168 19.49 6.23 -14.74
N GLY A 169 19.39 7.18 -13.80
CA GLY A 169 20.10 7.15 -12.53
C GLY A 169 21.59 7.50 -12.64
N ASP A 170 22.08 7.85 -13.83
CA ASP A 170 23.47 8.21 -14.10
C ASP A 170 23.69 9.71 -13.87
N LEU A 171 24.19 10.08 -12.69
CA LEU A 171 24.43 11.47 -12.32
C LEU A 171 25.52 12.14 -13.17
N ASP A 172 26.48 11.39 -13.72
CA ASP A 172 27.54 11.95 -14.58
C ASP A 172 26.97 12.33 -15.95
N GLN A 173 26.13 11.46 -16.53
CA GLN A 173 25.39 11.76 -17.76
C GLN A 173 24.46 12.97 -17.55
N ILE A 174 23.67 12.96 -16.47
CA ILE A 174 22.75 14.05 -16.15
C ILE A 174 23.52 15.36 -15.98
N GLY A 175 24.63 15.36 -15.23
CA GLY A 175 25.51 16.52 -15.06
C GLY A 175 26.07 17.05 -16.39
N THR A 176 26.42 16.15 -17.31
CA THR A 176 26.88 16.50 -18.66
C THR A 176 25.78 17.21 -19.46
N ILE A 177 24.56 16.69 -19.43
CA ILE A 177 23.41 17.31 -20.10
C ILE A 177 23.11 18.68 -19.47
N LEU A 178 23.04 18.77 -18.15
CA LEU A 178 22.79 20.00 -17.40
C LEU A 178 23.79 21.12 -17.77
N LYS A 179 25.07 20.75 -17.91
CA LYS A 179 26.15 21.69 -18.23
C LYS A 179 26.12 22.19 -19.67
N HIS A 180 25.78 21.33 -20.63
CA HIS A 180 25.97 21.61 -22.06
C HIS A 180 24.67 21.86 -22.83
N ARG A 181 23.50 21.71 -22.19
CA ARG A 181 22.20 21.95 -22.81
C ARG A 181 22.02 23.39 -23.31
N PRO A 182 21.21 23.60 -24.36
CA PRO A 182 20.68 24.93 -24.68
C PRO A 182 19.96 25.55 -23.49
N LYS A 183 19.98 26.88 -23.38
CA LYS A 183 19.41 27.62 -22.23
C LYS A 183 17.95 27.28 -21.96
N ASP A 184 17.18 26.98 -23.01
CA ASP A 184 15.74 26.75 -22.94
C ASP A 184 15.34 25.28 -22.85
N PHE A 185 16.32 24.36 -22.81
CA PHE A 185 16.09 22.92 -22.73
C PHE A 185 15.96 22.44 -21.28
N LEU A 186 14.85 21.79 -20.94
CA LEU A 186 14.60 21.32 -19.59
C LEU A 186 15.19 19.92 -19.35
N VAL A 187 15.85 19.74 -18.21
CA VAL A 187 16.13 18.40 -17.65
C VAL A 187 15.18 18.16 -16.49
N ILE A 188 14.43 17.06 -16.54
CA ILE A 188 13.37 16.70 -15.60
C ILE A 188 13.68 15.31 -15.06
N SER A 189 13.62 15.13 -13.73
CA SER A 189 13.81 13.80 -13.14
C SER A 189 12.71 12.84 -13.59
N GLY A 190 13.11 11.62 -13.93
CA GLY A 190 12.18 10.51 -14.11
C GLY A 190 12.19 9.49 -12.98
N ASP A 191 12.89 9.77 -11.89
CA ASP A 191 13.02 8.93 -10.70
C ASP A 191 12.67 9.75 -9.44
N ASP A 192 11.67 9.27 -8.69
CA ASP A 192 11.18 9.95 -7.49
C ASP A 192 12.25 10.06 -6.41
N ALA A 193 13.07 9.02 -6.21
CA ALA A 193 14.11 8.98 -5.17
C ALA A 193 15.27 9.94 -5.50
N LEU A 194 15.52 10.20 -6.78
CA LEU A 194 16.59 11.09 -7.24
C LEU A 194 16.12 12.54 -7.46
N THR A 195 14.86 12.87 -7.18
CA THR A 195 14.31 14.21 -7.41
C THR A 195 15.11 15.32 -6.71
N LEU A 196 15.37 15.17 -5.42
CA LEU A 196 16.12 16.16 -4.63
C LEU A 196 17.54 16.40 -5.17
N PRO A 197 18.41 15.38 -5.34
CA PRO A 197 19.75 15.61 -5.87
C PRO A 197 19.75 16.18 -7.29
N LEU A 198 18.81 15.78 -8.16
CA LEU A 198 18.74 16.30 -9.53
C LEU A 198 18.33 17.78 -9.56
N ILE A 199 17.35 18.19 -8.76
CA ILE A 199 16.98 19.61 -8.66
C ILE A 199 18.15 20.43 -8.10
N ALA A 200 18.87 19.90 -7.10
CA ALA A 200 20.07 20.55 -6.55
C ALA A 200 21.19 20.72 -7.60
N MET A 201 21.27 19.84 -8.61
CA MET A 201 22.20 19.97 -9.74
C MET A 201 21.72 20.94 -10.83
N GLY A 202 20.45 21.40 -10.79
CA GLY A 202 19.86 22.31 -11.77
C GLY A 202 18.84 21.67 -12.72
N ALA A 203 18.28 20.51 -12.37
CA ALA A 203 17.06 20.00 -13.00
C ALA A 203 15.85 20.86 -12.62
N HIS A 204 14.81 20.84 -13.46
CA HIS A 204 13.66 21.76 -13.35
C HIS A 204 12.43 21.13 -12.69
N GLY A 205 12.54 19.91 -12.16
CA GLY A 205 11.42 19.21 -11.58
C GLY A 205 11.49 17.70 -11.78
N VAL A 206 10.32 17.07 -11.74
CA VAL A 206 10.16 15.61 -11.83
C VAL A 206 8.85 15.26 -12.54
N ILE A 207 8.84 14.15 -13.30
CA ILE A 207 7.60 13.47 -13.71
C ILE A 207 7.46 12.21 -12.84
N SER A 208 6.66 12.35 -11.79
CA SER A 208 6.62 11.51 -10.60
C SER A 208 5.61 10.36 -10.67
N VAL A 209 5.92 9.25 -10.00
CA VAL A 209 4.96 8.18 -9.70
C VAL A 209 4.29 8.42 -8.35
N VAL A 210 5.07 8.68 -7.28
CA VAL A 210 4.55 8.84 -5.90
C VAL A 210 3.51 9.95 -5.80
N ALA A 211 3.60 11.00 -6.63
CA ALA A 211 2.65 12.10 -6.67
C ALA A 211 1.23 11.70 -7.09
N ASN A 212 1.01 10.52 -7.66
CA ASN A 212 -0.37 10.01 -7.81
C ASN A 212 -1.04 9.87 -6.44
N ALA A 213 -0.31 9.35 -5.46
CA ALA A 213 -0.83 9.04 -4.13
C ALA A 213 -0.64 10.20 -3.15
N LEU A 214 0.56 10.78 -3.10
CA LEU A 214 0.98 11.79 -2.12
C LEU A 214 1.36 13.12 -2.81
N PRO A 215 0.45 13.74 -3.58
CA PRO A 215 0.77 14.91 -4.40
C PRO A 215 1.16 16.11 -3.55
N ASN A 216 0.48 16.37 -2.42
CA ASN A 216 0.75 17.53 -1.57
C ASN A 216 2.16 17.46 -0.96
N GLU A 217 2.50 16.31 -0.41
CA GLU A 217 3.79 16.08 0.24
C GLU A 217 4.94 16.13 -0.76
N PHE A 218 4.75 15.50 -1.92
CA PHE A 218 5.77 15.53 -2.95
C PHE A 218 5.87 16.90 -3.64
N SER A 219 4.77 17.64 -3.75
CA SER A 219 4.77 19.04 -4.20
C SER A 219 5.55 19.92 -3.24
N ALA A 220 5.38 19.74 -1.93
CA ALA A 220 6.14 20.46 -0.91
C ALA A 220 7.66 20.20 -1.03
N LEU A 221 8.06 18.94 -1.28
CA LEU A 221 9.45 18.57 -1.55
C LEU A 221 10.00 19.29 -2.78
N VAL A 222 9.33 19.15 -3.93
CA VAL A 222 9.79 19.66 -5.23
C VAL A 222 9.88 21.18 -5.22
N HIS A 223 8.84 21.86 -4.74
CA HIS A 223 8.81 23.32 -4.69
C HIS A 223 9.80 23.91 -3.68
N ALA A 224 10.04 23.24 -2.56
CA ALA A 224 11.10 23.64 -1.63
C ALA A 224 12.48 23.53 -2.29
N ALA A 225 12.77 22.42 -2.97
CA ALA A 225 14.04 22.23 -3.68
C ALA A 225 14.25 23.29 -4.77
N LEU A 226 13.23 23.57 -5.59
CA LEU A 226 13.31 24.57 -6.67
C LEU A 226 13.51 26.00 -6.13
N LYS A 227 13.08 26.28 -4.90
CA LYS A 227 13.29 27.57 -4.21
C LYS A 227 14.62 27.63 -3.46
N GLY A 228 15.41 26.56 -3.45
CA GLY A 228 16.67 26.47 -2.70
C GLY A 228 16.51 26.15 -1.20
N ASP A 229 15.31 25.81 -0.75
CA ASP A 229 15.04 25.36 0.63
C ASP A 229 15.36 23.87 0.78
N LEU A 230 16.65 23.56 0.83
CA LEU A 230 17.17 22.19 0.92
C LEU A 230 16.96 21.54 2.29
N GLU A 231 16.66 22.30 3.33
CA GLU A 231 16.35 21.75 4.65
C GLU A 231 14.96 21.14 4.64
N ARG A 232 13.96 21.94 4.24
CA ARG A 232 12.58 21.46 4.12
C ARG A 232 12.46 20.34 3.10
N SER A 233 13.06 20.51 1.92
CA SER A 233 12.98 19.49 0.88
C SER A 233 13.58 18.15 1.31
N ARG A 234 14.70 18.18 2.04
CA ARG A 234 15.34 16.97 2.59
C ARG A 234 14.50 16.30 3.67
N SER A 235 13.83 17.07 4.53
CA SER A 235 12.91 16.52 5.53
C SER A 235 11.76 15.76 4.85
N GLU A 236 11.14 16.36 3.83
CA GLU A 236 10.07 15.70 3.06
C GLU A 236 10.58 14.48 2.28
N HIS A 237 11.78 14.58 1.70
CA HIS A 237 12.42 13.47 1.01
C HIS A 237 12.56 12.25 1.91
N TYR A 238 13.13 12.41 3.11
CA TYR A 238 13.29 11.29 4.03
C TYR A 238 11.97 10.78 4.58
N ARG A 239 10.97 11.65 4.78
CA ARG A 239 9.62 11.24 5.17
C ARG A 239 8.99 10.30 4.14
N LEU A 240 9.23 10.53 2.85
CA LEU A 240 8.62 9.76 1.76
C LEU A 240 9.48 8.59 1.24
N LEU A 241 10.75 8.51 1.63
CA LEU A 241 11.73 7.60 1.03
C LEU A 241 11.35 6.12 1.14
N GLU A 242 10.83 5.68 2.29
CA GLU A 242 10.38 4.29 2.46
C GLU A 242 9.18 3.98 1.56
N VAL A 243 8.20 4.88 1.48
CA VAL A 243 7.05 4.72 0.58
C VAL A 243 7.54 4.60 -0.85
N ILE A 244 8.35 5.55 -1.31
CA ILE A 244 8.94 5.57 -2.66
C ILE A 244 9.64 4.24 -2.96
N THR A 245 10.44 3.73 -2.03
CA THR A 245 11.16 2.47 -2.19
C THR A 245 10.19 1.29 -2.44
N TYR A 246 9.16 1.16 -1.61
CA TYR A 246 8.21 0.05 -1.73
C TYR A 246 7.27 0.17 -2.94
N LEU A 247 7.06 1.37 -3.50
CA LEU A 247 6.25 1.55 -4.72
C LEU A 247 6.76 0.73 -5.91
N PHE A 248 8.07 0.47 -5.97
CA PHE A 248 8.73 -0.12 -7.14
C PHE A 248 9.11 -1.60 -6.97
N VAL A 249 8.94 -2.19 -5.79
CA VAL A 249 9.37 -3.58 -5.47
C VAL A 249 8.72 -4.61 -6.40
N ASP A 250 7.40 -4.56 -6.56
CA ASP A 250 6.64 -5.50 -7.40
C ASP A 250 6.35 -4.95 -8.80
N GLY A 251 7.13 -3.95 -9.23
CA GLY A 251 6.98 -3.29 -10.52
C GLY A 251 5.93 -2.17 -10.52
N ASN A 252 6.19 -1.14 -11.33
CA ASN A 252 5.30 0.00 -11.50
C ASN A 252 4.19 -0.31 -12.55
N PRO A 253 2.90 0.00 -12.28
CA PRO A 253 2.39 0.83 -11.19
C PRO A 253 1.73 0.06 -10.03
N ALA A 254 2.08 -1.21 -9.80
CA ALA A 254 1.42 -2.05 -8.80
C ALA A 254 1.47 -1.41 -7.40
N GLY A 255 2.64 -0.94 -6.97
CA GLY A 255 2.80 -0.31 -5.66
C GLY A 255 1.98 0.96 -5.48
N VAL A 256 2.01 1.87 -6.46
CA VAL A 256 1.26 3.14 -6.34
C VAL A 256 -0.25 2.94 -6.39
N LYS A 257 -0.71 1.94 -7.15
CA LYS A 257 -2.11 1.52 -7.16
C LYS A 257 -2.55 0.90 -5.83
N GLU A 258 -1.67 0.18 -5.12
CA GLU A 258 -1.98 -0.28 -3.76
C GLU A 258 -2.15 0.90 -2.81
N VAL A 259 -1.26 1.90 -2.87
CA VAL A 259 -1.39 3.11 -2.04
C VAL A 259 -2.69 3.85 -2.35
N LEU A 260 -3.03 4.05 -3.62
CA LEU A 260 -4.28 4.70 -4.01
C LEU A 260 -5.53 3.97 -3.52
N LYS A 261 -5.48 2.64 -3.45
CA LYS A 261 -6.53 1.80 -2.84
C LYS A 261 -6.62 2.00 -1.34
N VAL A 262 -5.49 2.05 -0.64
CA VAL A 262 -5.46 2.36 0.80
C VAL A 262 -6.04 3.75 1.07
N LEU A 263 -5.77 4.72 0.19
CA LEU A 263 -6.31 6.08 0.27
C LEU A 263 -7.79 6.20 -0.17
N GLY A 264 -8.40 5.13 -0.69
CA GLY A 264 -9.78 5.15 -1.18
C GLY A 264 -10.00 5.96 -2.46
N ILE A 265 -8.94 6.28 -3.21
CA ILE A 265 -9.02 7.09 -4.44
C ILE A 265 -9.46 6.22 -5.62
N CYS A 266 -8.75 5.10 -5.85
CA CYS A 266 -9.07 4.10 -6.87
C CYS A 266 -8.70 2.68 -6.43
N GLY A 267 -9.17 1.67 -7.16
CA GLY A 267 -8.76 0.28 -6.94
C GLY A 267 -7.30 0.02 -7.32
N ASN A 268 -6.82 -1.17 -6.96
CA ASN A 268 -5.48 -1.65 -7.32
C ASN A 268 -5.50 -2.65 -8.49
N ASP A 269 -6.55 -2.65 -9.30
CA ASP A 269 -6.68 -3.55 -10.45
C ASP A 269 -5.67 -3.17 -11.54
N LEU A 270 -4.95 -4.16 -12.06
CA LEU A 270 -3.97 -4.06 -13.14
C LEU A 270 -4.32 -5.00 -14.29
N ARG A 271 -3.74 -4.76 -15.46
CA ARG A 271 -3.81 -5.70 -16.58
C ARG A 271 -2.56 -6.55 -16.66
N LEU A 272 -2.75 -7.84 -16.96
CA LEU A 272 -1.64 -8.73 -17.26
C LEU A 272 -0.74 -8.13 -18.36
N PRO A 273 0.60 -8.26 -18.24
CA PRO A 273 1.32 -9.15 -17.31
C PRO A 273 1.54 -8.59 -15.90
N LEU A 274 1.08 -7.38 -15.60
CA LEU A 274 1.19 -6.81 -14.26
C LEU A 274 0.12 -7.41 -13.35
N VAL A 275 0.46 -7.55 -12.07
CA VAL A 275 -0.40 -8.09 -11.02
C VAL A 275 -0.32 -7.19 -9.79
N PRO A 276 -1.31 -7.22 -8.89
CA PRO A 276 -1.23 -6.52 -7.61
C PRO A 276 0.04 -6.90 -6.84
N VAL A 277 0.48 -5.99 -5.98
CA VAL A 277 1.64 -6.22 -5.11
C VAL A 277 1.47 -7.45 -4.23
N SER A 278 2.58 -8.04 -3.80
CA SER A 278 2.57 -9.14 -2.84
C SER A 278 1.99 -8.67 -1.49
N ALA A 279 1.46 -9.61 -0.69
CA ALA A 279 0.97 -9.29 0.65
C ALA A 279 2.06 -8.66 1.54
N GLY A 280 3.33 -9.07 1.37
CA GLY A 280 4.47 -8.48 2.08
C GLY A 280 4.69 -7.02 1.69
N THR A 281 4.69 -6.73 0.39
CA THR A 281 4.83 -5.35 -0.12
C THR A 281 3.64 -4.48 0.28
N ALA A 282 2.41 -4.99 0.23
CA ALA A 282 1.22 -4.27 0.70
C ALA A 282 1.35 -3.87 2.18
N LYS A 283 1.76 -4.81 3.05
CA LYS A 283 2.00 -4.54 4.48
C LYS A 283 3.12 -3.51 4.69
N ALA A 284 4.20 -3.61 3.91
CA ALA A 284 5.31 -2.68 3.98
C ALA A 284 4.91 -1.27 3.54
N LEU A 285 4.18 -1.14 2.42
CA LEU A 285 3.61 0.13 1.96
C LEU A 285 2.69 0.75 3.01
N TYR A 286 1.79 -0.05 3.58
CA TYR A 286 0.90 0.42 4.64
C TYR A 286 1.68 0.95 5.85
N THR A 287 2.70 0.22 6.29
CA THR A 287 3.57 0.62 7.42
C THR A 287 4.33 1.91 7.10
N ALA A 288 4.91 2.01 5.90
CA ALA A 288 5.62 3.20 5.46
C ALA A 288 4.69 4.42 5.38
N LEU A 289 3.46 4.25 4.86
CA LEU A 289 2.45 5.31 4.81
C LEU A 289 2.07 5.81 6.20
N ALA A 290 1.87 4.90 7.16
CA ALA A 290 1.55 5.26 8.54
C ALA A 290 2.66 6.13 9.17
N ASN A 291 3.93 5.86 8.84
CA ASN A 291 5.08 6.64 9.32
C ASN A 291 5.18 8.04 8.68
N THR A 292 4.42 8.31 7.60
CA THR A 292 4.46 9.61 6.93
C THR A 292 3.47 10.62 7.51
N ASP A 293 2.58 10.23 8.41
CA ASP A 293 1.45 11.04 8.93
C ASP A 293 0.45 11.54 7.86
N VAL A 294 0.61 11.16 6.58
CA VAL A 294 -0.27 11.57 5.46
C VAL A 294 -1.59 10.83 5.52
N VAL A 295 -1.52 9.53 5.81
CA VAL A 295 -2.70 8.74 6.12
C VAL A 295 -2.91 8.85 7.62
N LYS A 296 -3.89 9.65 8.03
CA LYS A 296 -4.55 9.37 9.30
C LYS A 296 -5.23 8.03 9.11
N LEU A 297 -4.61 6.98 9.64
CA LEU A 297 -5.25 5.70 9.85
C LEU A 297 -6.68 6.01 10.35
N CYS A 298 -7.70 5.34 9.81
CA CYS A 298 -8.94 5.19 10.58
C CYS A 298 -8.46 4.74 11.97
N GLY A 299 -8.66 5.61 12.96
CA GLY A 299 -7.90 5.57 14.22
C GLY A 299 -7.89 4.19 14.89
N PRO A 300 -6.92 3.99 15.81
CA PRO A 300 -6.37 2.71 16.23
C PRO A 300 -7.44 1.75 16.76
N VAL A 301 -7.65 0.63 16.07
CA VAL A 301 -8.19 -0.56 16.73
C VAL A 301 -7.07 -1.12 17.61
N ASP A 302 -7.00 -0.65 18.84
CA ASP A 302 -6.13 -1.22 19.86
C ASP A 302 -6.89 -2.33 20.57
N LEU A 303 -6.40 -3.56 20.42
CA LEU A 303 -6.97 -4.73 21.06
C LEU A 303 -5.92 -5.82 21.23
N PHE A 304 -6.34 -6.89 21.88
CA PHE A 304 -5.57 -8.12 22.02
C PHE A 304 -6.42 -9.27 21.50
N ALA A 305 -5.95 -10.02 20.52
CA ALA A 305 -6.57 -11.29 20.19
C ALA A 305 -5.94 -12.39 21.03
N LEU A 306 -6.76 -13.23 21.66
CA LEU A 306 -6.33 -14.26 22.59
C LEU A 306 -7.00 -15.57 22.23
N GLU A 307 -6.22 -16.64 22.13
CA GLU A 307 -6.72 -17.99 21.86
C GLU A 307 -5.99 -19.01 22.76
N PHE A 308 -6.68 -20.09 23.13
CA PHE A 308 -6.11 -21.22 23.87
C PHE A 308 -6.18 -22.53 23.10
N GLU A 309 -5.20 -23.40 23.37
CA GLU A 309 -5.34 -24.84 23.20
C GLU A 309 -5.38 -25.54 24.56
N THR A 310 -6.10 -26.66 24.64
CA THR A 310 -6.28 -27.42 25.89
C THR A 310 -5.81 -28.86 25.71
N ALA A 311 -5.17 -29.42 26.74
CA ALA A 311 -4.67 -30.80 26.73
C ALA A 311 -5.79 -31.84 26.77
N THR A 312 -6.97 -31.49 27.28
CA THR A 312 -8.13 -32.38 27.41
C THR A 312 -9.44 -31.65 27.11
N ALA A 313 -10.57 -32.35 27.20
CA ALA A 313 -11.89 -31.74 27.08
C ALA A 313 -12.24 -30.79 28.26
N GLU A 314 -11.49 -30.85 29.37
CA GLU A 314 -11.70 -29.97 30.51
C GLU A 314 -11.00 -28.62 30.30
N MET A 315 -11.74 -27.53 30.49
CA MET A 315 -11.25 -26.16 30.28
C MET A 315 -10.31 -25.67 31.39
N ASP A 316 -9.93 -26.51 32.36
CA ASP A 316 -8.90 -26.21 33.36
C ASP A 316 -7.49 -26.71 32.94
N SER A 317 -7.32 -27.05 31.65
CA SER A 317 -6.14 -27.72 31.11
C SER A 317 -5.43 -27.03 29.95
N PRO A 318 -5.19 -25.71 30.00
CA PRO A 318 -4.51 -25.03 28.90
C PRO A 318 -3.12 -25.63 28.67
N CYS A 319 -2.77 -25.86 27.41
CA CYS A 319 -1.44 -26.35 26.98
C CYS A 319 -0.74 -25.40 26.02
N GLU A 320 -1.44 -24.44 25.42
CA GLU A 320 -0.88 -23.32 24.68
C GLU A 320 -1.76 -22.07 24.86
N LEU A 321 -1.13 -20.90 24.89
CA LEU A 321 -1.78 -19.58 24.86
C LEU A 321 -1.10 -18.72 23.80
N GLY A 322 -1.91 -18.14 22.91
CA GLY A 322 -1.50 -17.16 21.93
C GLY A 322 -2.11 -15.80 22.22
N ILE A 323 -1.32 -14.72 22.14
CA ILE A 323 -1.81 -13.35 22.22
C ILE A 323 -1.23 -12.51 21.10
N ALA A 324 -2.07 -12.06 20.17
CA ALA A 324 -1.71 -11.05 19.19
C ALA A 324 -2.03 -9.65 19.73
N VAL A 325 -1.02 -8.79 19.78
CA VAL A 325 -1.14 -7.40 20.21
C VAL A 325 -1.35 -6.52 18.99
N VAL A 326 -2.53 -5.91 18.92
CA VAL A 326 -2.85 -4.92 17.91
C VAL A 326 -2.62 -3.54 18.51
N ARG A 327 -1.78 -2.75 17.84
CA ARG A 327 -1.63 -1.33 18.09
C ARG A 327 -1.73 -0.58 16.79
N GLU A 328 -2.53 0.48 16.79
CA GLU A 328 -2.68 1.35 15.61
C GLU A 328 -3.16 0.59 14.38
N GLY A 329 -4.08 -0.35 14.59
CA GLY A 329 -4.65 -1.14 13.50
C GLY A 329 -3.68 -2.15 12.88
N VAL A 330 -2.55 -2.44 13.52
CA VAL A 330 -1.56 -3.41 13.03
C VAL A 330 -1.25 -4.44 14.12
N VAL A 331 -1.17 -5.72 13.74
CA VAL A 331 -0.58 -6.74 14.60
C VAL A 331 0.91 -6.46 14.76
N ARG A 332 1.29 -5.86 15.91
CA ARG A 332 2.68 -5.47 16.20
C ARG A 332 3.50 -6.63 16.75
N GLN A 333 2.85 -7.54 17.47
CA GLN A 333 3.51 -8.62 18.17
C GLN A 333 2.56 -9.80 18.38
N VAL A 334 3.07 -11.01 18.27
CA VAL A 334 2.37 -12.24 18.65
C VAL A 334 3.20 -12.93 19.72
N TYR A 335 2.62 -13.09 20.90
CA TYR A 335 3.18 -13.90 21.97
C TYR A 335 2.60 -15.31 21.89
N ASN A 336 3.44 -16.31 22.18
CA ASN A 336 3.02 -17.70 22.24
C ASN A 336 3.70 -18.38 23.42
N TRP A 337 2.92 -18.97 24.31
CA TRP A 337 3.40 -19.74 25.45
C TRP A 337 2.92 -21.17 25.34
N LEU A 338 3.84 -22.14 25.40
CA LEU A 338 3.49 -23.50 25.81
C LEU A 338 3.27 -23.52 27.31
N ILE A 339 2.29 -24.32 27.76
CA ILE A 339 1.89 -24.41 29.16
C ILE A 339 1.95 -25.87 29.57
N LYS A 340 2.58 -26.17 30.71
CA LYS A 340 2.49 -27.48 31.33
C LYS A 340 1.13 -27.58 32.06
N PRO A 341 0.17 -28.37 31.56
CA PRO A 341 -1.16 -28.46 32.16
C PRO A 341 -1.11 -29.23 33.49
N ARG A 342 -2.06 -28.98 34.39
CA ARG A 342 -2.10 -29.63 35.72
C ARG A 342 -2.15 -31.16 35.66
N GLN A 343 -2.81 -31.71 34.65
CA GLN A 343 -2.90 -33.15 34.42
C GLN A 343 -1.73 -33.75 33.65
N TRP A 344 -0.67 -32.98 33.35
CA TRP A 344 0.52 -33.51 32.69
C TRP A 344 1.02 -34.77 33.44
N PRO A 345 1.40 -35.86 32.75
CA PRO A 345 1.61 -35.96 31.30
C PRO A 345 0.38 -36.35 30.47
N PHE A 346 -0.83 -36.35 31.02
CA PHE A 346 -2.01 -36.79 30.28
C PHE A 346 -2.52 -35.74 29.27
N PHE A 347 -2.58 -36.14 28.00
CA PHE A 347 -3.27 -35.42 26.92
C PHE A 347 -4.29 -36.36 26.28
N SER A 348 -5.46 -35.83 25.93
CA SER A 348 -6.47 -36.62 25.23
C SER A 348 -6.03 -36.85 23.77
N PRO A 349 -6.22 -38.07 23.21
CA PRO A 349 -5.88 -38.33 21.81
C PRO A 349 -6.61 -37.40 20.82
N PHE A 350 -7.82 -36.96 21.17
CA PHE A 350 -8.59 -36.03 20.35
C PHE A 350 -7.96 -34.65 20.29
N ASN A 351 -7.56 -34.08 21.43
CA ASN A 351 -6.93 -32.76 21.50
C ASN A 351 -5.58 -32.77 20.76
N VAL A 352 -4.75 -33.79 20.97
CA VAL A 352 -3.48 -33.97 20.23
C VAL A 352 -3.72 -34.05 18.73
N ALA A 353 -4.79 -34.71 18.27
CA ALA A 353 -5.12 -34.78 16.84
C ALA A 353 -5.55 -33.43 16.24
N VAL A 354 -6.08 -32.52 17.06
CA VAL A 354 -6.51 -31.17 16.64
C VAL A 354 -5.31 -30.24 16.51
N HIS A 355 -4.54 -30.04 17.58
CA HIS A 355 -3.48 -29.02 17.64
C HIS A 355 -2.06 -29.56 17.47
N GLY A 356 -1.87 -30.88 17.49
CA GLY A 356 -0.57 -31.53 17.30
C GLY A 356 0.36 -31.54 18.53
N ILE A 357 0.16 -30.63 19.49
CA ILE A 357 0.95 -30.54 20.75
C ILE A 357 0.90 -31.85 21.53
N ARG A 358 2.07 -32.39 21.86
CA ARG A 358 2.26 -33.63 22.63
C ARG A 358 2.72 -33.34 24.07
N PRO A 359 2.50 -34.27 25.03
CA PRO A 359 2.95 -34.11 26.41
C PRO A 359 4.44 -33.82 26.56
N GLU A 360 5.26 -34.37 25.68
CA GLU A 360 6.73 -34.19 25.71
C GLU A 360 7.14 -32.76 25.37
N GLU A 361 6.37 -32.06 24.53
CA GLU A 361 6.66 -30.68 24.10
C GLU A 361 6.44 -29.66 25.21
N VAL A 362 5.61 -29.99 26.21
CA VAL A 362 5.33 -29.14 27.37
C VAL A 362 6.03 -29.62 28.65
N ALA A 363 6.92 -30.60 28.55
CA ALA A 363 7.60 -31.20 29.71
C ALA A 363 8.49 -30.19 30.47
N ASP A 364 9.05 -29.20 29.78
CA ASP A 364 9.86 -28.12 30.36
C ASP A 364 9.14 -26.76 30.31
N ALA A 365 7.88 -26.73 29.87
CA ALA A 365 7.09 -25.52 29.81
C ALA A 365 6.71 -25.00 31.22
N PRO A 366 6.55 -23.69 31.38
CA PRO A 366 6.03 -23.09 32.61
C PRO A 366 4.62 -23.58 32.94
N GLU A 367 4.28 -23.57 34.22
CA GLU A 367 2.90 -23.85 34.65
C GLU A 367 1.98 -22.65 34.37
N TRP A 368 0.67 -22.89 34.35
CA TRP A 368 -0.33 -21.86 34.04
C TRP A 368 -0.16 -20.57 34.86
N ARG A 369 0.20 -20.69 36.14
CA ARG A 369 0.38 -19.54 37.02
C ARG A 369 1.46 -18.58 36.53
N GLU A 370 2.58 -19.12 36.07
CA GLU A 370 3.73 -18.36 35.58
C GLU A 370 3.38 -17.70 34.25
N VAL A 371 2.78 -18.45 33.32
CA VAL A 371 2.32 -17.91 32.04
C VAL A 371 1.31 -16.79 32.24
N TRP A 372 0.31 -16.98 33.11
CA TRP A 372 -0.71 -15.95 33.35
C TRP A 372 -0.14 -14.71 34.05
N GLN A 373 0.91 -14.83 34.86
CA GLN A 373 1.58 -13.68 35.47
C GLN A 373 2.21 -12.75 34.42
N GLU A 374 2.60 -13.29 33.26
CA GLU A 374 3.11 -12.52 32.12
C GLU A 374 1.99 -12.10 31.17
N ALA A 375 1.22 -13.07 30.68
CA ALA A 375 0.14 -12.85 29.72
C ALA A 375 -0.94 -11.90 30.26
N GLY A 376 -1.26 -12.00 31.56
CA GLY A 376 -2.18 -11.09 32.23
C GLY A 376 -1.70 -9.63 32.18
N LYS A 377 -0.39 -9.38 32.32
CA LYS A 377 0.16 -8.01 32.21
C LYS A 377 0.01 -7.46 30.80
N VAL A 378 0.12 -8.32 29.78
CA VAL A 378 -0.01 -7.91 28.37
C VAL A 378 -1.40 -7.34 28.11
N ILE A 379 -2.45 -8.02 28.57
CA ILE A 379 -3.85 -7.67 28.26
C ILE A 379 -4.53 -6.75 29.29
N ALA A 380 -3.84 -6.40 30.37
CA ALA A 380 -4.41 -5.63 31.49
C ALA A 380 -5.00 -4.28 31.02
N GLY A 381 -6.25 -4.03 31.42
CA GLY A 381 -7.01 -2.83 31.05
C GLY A 381 -7.51 -2.80 29.60
N GLY A 382 -7.16 -3.82 28.80
CA GLY A 382 -7.40 -3.86 27.37
C GLY A 382 -8.79 -4.30 26.94
N ILE A 383 -9.01 -4.26 25.61
CA ILE A 383 -10.09 -4.97 24.94
C ILE A 383 -9.53 -6.23 24.31
N VAL A 384 -10.04 -7.38 24.72
CA VAL A 384 -9.67 -8.70 24.22
C VAL A 384 -10.70 -9.19 23.21
N VAL A 385 -10.26 -9.80 22.13
CA VAL A 385 -11.09 -10.59 21.22
C VAL A 385 -10.65 -12.04 21.25
N ALA A 386 -11.61 -12.94 21.16
CA ALA A 386 -11.33 -14.36 20.94
C ALA A 386 -12.35 -14.92 19.94
N HIS A 387 -11.92 -15.87 19.13
CA HIS A 387 -12.75 -16.61 18.21
C HIS A 387 -13.55 -17.66 18.97
N ASN A 388 -14.87 -17.47 18.98
CA ASN A 388 -15.74 -18.21 19.89
C ASN A 388 -15.34 -18.01 21.38
N ALA A 389 -15.17 -16.74 21.79
CA ALA A 389 -14.75 -16.32 23.14
C ALA A 389 -15.45 -16.98 24.34
N SER A 390 -16.59 -17.66 24.16
CA SER A 390 -17.18 -18.46 25.23
C SER A 390 -16.25 -19.57 25.73
N PHE A 391 -15.41 -20.14 24.86
CA PHE A 391 -14.44 -21.17 25.20
C PHE A 391 -13.28 -20.59 26.01
N ASP A 392 -12.54 -19.63 25.46
CA ASP A 392 -11.32 -19.04 26.04
C ASP A 392 -11.60 -18.38 27.39
N MET A 393 -12.73 -17.67 27.49
CA MET A 393 -13.11 -17.03 28.75
C MET A 393 -13.49 -18.06 29.81
N ASN A 394 -13.99 -19.23 29.43
CA ASN A 394 -14.18 -20.32 30.40
C ASN A 394 -12.86 -20.99 30.78
N VAL A 395 -11.88 -21.08 29.87
CA VAL A 395 -10.52 -21.53 30.21
C VAL A 395 -9.92 -20.64 31.29
N ILE A 396 -9.94 -19.32 31.06
CA ILE A 396 -9.49 -18.34 32.07
C ILE A 396 -10.29 -18.52 33.37
N ARG A 397 -11.63 -18.55 33.30
CA ARG A 397 -12.47 -18.65 34.51
C ARG A 397 -12.19 -19.91 35.33
N ARG A 398 -12.06 -21.08 34.70
CA ARG A 398 -11.84 -22.36 35.41
C ARG A 398 -10.43 -22.45 35.99
N THR A 399 -9.43 -21.98 35.26
CA THR A 399 -8.05 -21.97 35.73
C THR A 399 -7.81 -20.93 36.83
N MET A 400 -8.63 -19.88 36.89
CA MET A 400 -8.57 -18.82 37.90
C MET A 400 -9.34 -19.14 39.20
N ALA A 401 -10.07 -20.26 39.26
CA ALA A 401 -10.81 -20.69 40.46
C ALA A 401 -9.91 -21.24 41.60
N GLY A 402 -8.59 -21.34 41.38
CA GLY A 402 -7.61 -21.70 42.40
C GLY A 402 -7.19 -20.51 43.27
N HIS A 403 -6.83 -20.76 44.54
CA HIS A 403 -6.35 -19.73 45.45
C HIS A 403 -5.05 -19.08 44.91
N ALA A 404 -4.93 -17.75 45.00
CA ALA A 404 -3.72 -16.95 44.74
C ALA A 404 -3.24 -16.74 43.28
N MET A 405 -4.13 -16.78 42.28
CA MET A 405 -3.81 -16.35 40.90
C MET A 405 -3.75 -14.81 40.74
N PRO A 406 -2.78 -14.28 39.96
CA PRO A 406 -2.73 -12.86 39.60
C PRO A 406 -4.03 -12.39 38.95
N HIS A 407 -4.59 -11.29 39.44
CA HIS A 407 -5.83 -10.74 38.90
C HIS A 407 -5.57 -9.77 37.76
N THR A 408 -6.30 -9.94 36.66
CA THR A 408 -6.18 -9.10 35.46
C THR A 408 -7.57 -8.63 35.07
N GLU A 409 -7.75 -7.31 35.00
CA GLU A 409 -8.99 -6.70 34.50
C GLU A 409 -8.90 -6.49 33.00
N PHE A 410 -9.95 -6.85 32.26
CA PHE A 410 -10.06 -6.56 30.83
C PHE A 410 -11.51 -6.69 30.37
N ARG A 411 -11.83 -6.00 29.27
CA ARG A 411 -13.09 -6.16 28.54
C ARG A 411 -12.87 -7.13 27.39
N TYR A 412 -13.91 -7.80 26.92
CA TYR A 412 -13.78 -8.69 25.77
C TYR A 412 -15.02 -8.74 24.88
N PHE A 413 -14.84 -9.20 23.64
CA PHE A 413 -15.93 -9.52 22.73
C PHE A 413 -15.62 -10.79 21.91
N CYS A 414 -16.63 -11.31 21.23
CA CYS A 414 -16.53 -12.54 20.45
C CYS A 414 -16.48 -12.22 18.95
N SER A 415 -15.42 -12.65 18.26
CA SER A 415 -15.27 -12.37 16.82
C SER A 415 -16.36 -13.05 15.97
N VAL A 416 -16.91 -14.20 16.40
CA VAL A 416 -18.07 -14.84 15.73
C VAL A 416 -19.32 -13.97 15.86
N SER A 417 -19.55 -13.39 17.04
CA SER A 417 -20.71 -12.51 17.27
C SER A 417 -20.58 -11.19 16.53
N MET A 418 -19.35 -10.69 16.38
CA MET A 418 -19.00 -9.56 15.51
C MET A 418 -19.24 -9.92 14.05
N ALA A 419 -18.68 -11.02 13.56
CA ALA A 419 -18.77 -11.44 12.16
C ALA A 419 -20.23 -11.62 11.70
N ARG A 420 -21.12 -12.15 12.56
CA ARG A 420 -22.57 -12.23 12.26
C ARG A 420 -23.26 -10.89 12.05
N ARG A 421 -22.73 -9.82 12.65
CA ARG A 421 -23.26 -8.44 12.51
C ARG A 421 -22.64 -7.74 11.31
N VAL A 422 -21.33 -7.87 11.14
CA VAL A 422 -20.56 -7.19 10.10
C VAL A 422 -20.77 -7.84 8.72
N TRP A 423 -20.88 -9.17 8.70
CA TRP A 423 -21.06 -9.99 7.49
C TRP A 423 -22.22 -10.98 7.66
N PRO A 424 -23.48 -10.51 7.65
CA PRO A 424 -24.65 -11.38 7.83
C PRO A 424 -24.85 -12.33 6.64
N GLY A 425 -25.65 -13.38 6.84
CA GLY A 425 -26.08 -14.29 5.76
C GLY A 425 -25.10 -15.40 5.37
N ARG A 426 -23.97 -15.52 6.07
CA ARG A 426 -22.98 -16.57 5.80
C ARG A 426 -23.43 -17.94 6.31
N ARG A 427 -23.03 -19.00 5.60
CA ARG A 427 -23.28 -20.40 5.98
C ARG A 427 -22.46 -20.84 7.19
N ARG A 428 -21.23 -20.35 7.31
CA ARG A 428 -20.26 -20.72 8.34
C ARG A 428 -19.53 -19.48 8.86
N TYR A 429 -19.21 -19.51 10.15
CA TYR A 429 -18.49 -18.45 10.87
C TYR A 429 -17.32 -19.03 11.70
N ASP A 430 -16.86 -20.24 11.40
CA ASP A 430 -15.59 -20.72 11.93
C ASP A 430 -14.41 -19.90 11.36
N LEU A 431 -13.31 -19.86 12.10
CA LEU A 431 -12.15 -19.03 11.81
C LEU A 431 -11.60 -19.33 10.41
N ALA A 432 -11.43 -20.61 10.07
CA ALA A 432 -10.93 -21.03 8.76
C ALA A 432 -11.79 -20.50 7.60
N SER A 433 -13.12 -20.61 7.70
CA SER A 433 -14.03 -20.10 6.68
C SER A 433 -14.03 -18.56 6.59
N LEU A 434 -13.85 -17.86 7.70
CA LEU A 434 -13.76 -16.40 7.69
C LEU A 434 -12.42 -15.92 7.15
N CYS A 435 -11.32 -16.54 7.55
CA CYS A 435 -9.98 -16.21 7.05
C CYS A 435 -9.87 -16.42 5.54
N ALA A 436 -10.40 -17.53 5.02
CA ALA A 436 -10.41 -17.83 3.59
C ALA A 436 -11.10 -16.73 2.77
N ASP A 437 -12.29 -16.29 3.21
CA ASP A 437 -13.07 -15.26 2.51
C ASP A 437 -12.43 -13.87 2.55
N HIS A 438 -11.56 -13.61 3.54
CA HIS A 438 -10.87 -12.34 3.71
C HIS A 438 -9.40 -12.40 3.30
N GLY A 439 -8.94 -13.50 2.70
CA GLY A 439 -7.55 -13.65 2.26
C GLY A 439 -6.54 -13.58 3.41
N ILE A 440 -6.93 -14.03 4.61
CA ILE A 440 -6.07 -14.07 5.79
C ILE A 440 -5.39 -15.44 5.82
N PRO A 441 -4.04 -15.53 5.79
CA PRO A 441 -3.34 -16.79 5.94
C PRO A 441 -3.65 -17.43 7.30
N LEU A 442 -4.03 -18.71 7.31
CA LEU A 442 -4.31 -19.43 8.54
C LEU A 442 -3.62 -20.79 8.52
N ARG A 443 -2.86 -21.07 9.57
CA ARG A 443 -2.42 -22.42 9.92
C ARG A 443 -3.12 -22.77 11.22
N HIS A 444 -4.24 -23.49 11.05
CA HIS A 444 -5.24 -23.68 12.09
C HIS A 444 -4.75 -24.59 13.22
N HIS A 445 -5.22 -24.34 14.44
CA HIS A 445 -4.97 -25.10 15.68
C HIS A 445 -3.59 -24.86 16.31
N ARG A 446 -3.14 -23.61 16.26
CA ARG A 446 -1.97 -23.10 16.99
C ARG A 446 -2.34 -21.75 17.55
N ALA A 447 -2.31 -21.62 18.87
CA ALA A 447 -2.94 -20.52 19.57
C ALA A 447 -2.43 -19.15 19.08
N GLY A 448 -1.12 -18.97 18.91
CA GLY A 448 -0.55 -17.72 18.39
C GLY A 448 -1.01 -17.36 16.97
N GLN A 449 -1.14 -18.36 16.09
CA GLN A 449 -1.57 -18.16 14.69
C GLN A 449 -3.07 -17.90 14.59
N ASP A 450 -3.87 -18.63 15.37
CA ASP A 450 -5.31 -18.39 15.45
C ASP A 450 -5.60 -17.01 16.08
N ALA A 451 -4.79 -16.56 17.05
CA ALA A 451 -4.88 -15.22 17.63
C ALA A 451 -4.53 -14.13 16.60
N GLU A 452 -3.43 -14.27 15.86
CA GLU A 452 -3.06 -13.33 14.79
C GLU A 452 -4.15 -13.25 13.71
N ALA A 453 -4.67 -14.39 13.27
CA ALA A 453 -5.74 -14.44 12.28
C ALA A 453 -7.05 -13.81 12.80
N THR A 454 -7.36 -14.01 14.08
CA THR A 454 -8.52 -13.38 14.74
C THR A 454 -8.36 -11.87 14.85
N ALA A 455 -7.15 -11.38 15.18
CA ALA A 455 -6.85 -9.95 15.18
C ALA A 455 -7.05 -9.34 13.79
N GLU A 456 -6.45 -9.95 12.77
CA GLU A 456 -6.56 -9.50 11.37
C GLU A 456 -8.03 -9.50 10.92
N LEU A 457 -8.83 -10.49 11.33
CA LEU A 457 -10.25 -10.53 11.03
C LEU A 457 -11.02 -9.35 11.65
N VAL A 458 -10.67 -8.93 12.87
CA VAL A 458 -11.27 -7.73 13.48
C VAL A 458 -10.85 -6.48 12.72
N LEU A 459 -9.60 -6.37 12.28
CA LEU A 459 -9.13 -5.24 11.50
C LEU A 459 -9.94 -5.09 10.20
N ARG A 460 -10.11 -6.18 9.44
CA ARG A 460 -10.97 -6.18 8.23
C ARG A 460 -12.44 -5.85 8.52
N ALA A 461 -12.92 -6.19 9.71
CA ALA A 461 -14.27 -5.85 10.12
C ALA A 461 -14.39 -4.35 10.43
N ALA A 462 -13.41 -3.78 11.12
CA ALA A 462 -13.37 -2.38 11.53
C ALA A 462 -13.21 -1.43 10.33
N ASP A 463 -12.43 -1.81 9.32
CA ASP A 463 -12.25 -1.05 8.07
C ASP A 463 -13.58 -0.67 7.41
N ARG A 464 -14.63 -1.48 7.61
CA ARG A 464 -15.97 -1.24 7.03
C ARG A 464 -16.74 -0.10 7.67
N TYR A 465 -16.31 0.39 8.83
CA TYR A 465 -17.07 1.36 9.64
C TYR A 465 -16.42 2.74 9.74
N ALA A 466 -15.23 2.94 9.17
CA ALA A 466 -14.48 4.20 9.22
C ALA A 466 -14.42 4.78 10.65
N VAL A 467 -13.99 3.96 11.60
CA VAL A 467 -13.95 4.24 13.04
C VAL A 467 -12.55 4.57 13.52
N SER A 468 -12.47 5.20 14.69
CA SER A 468 -11.24 5.73 15.28
C SER A 468 -10.77 5.02 16.55
N THR A 469 -11.58 4.12 17.11
CA THR A 469 -11.25 3.30 18.29
C THR A 469 -11.93 1.94 18.20
N THR A 470 -11.40 0.96 18.94
CA THR A 470 -12.06 -0.34 19.12
C THR A 470 -13.45 -0.19 19.74
N GLU A 471 -13.64 0.71 20.69
CA GLU A 471 -14.94 0.99 21.29
C GLU A 471 -15.95 1.50 20.26
N GLU A 472 -15.58 2.51 19.48
CA GLU A 472 -16.44 3.07 18.45
C GLU A 472 -16.82 2.02 17.41
N PHE A 473 -15.88 1.18 17.00
CA PHE A 473 -16.15 0.02 16.14
C PHE A 473 -17.24 -0.88 16.76
N LEU A 474 -17.04 -1.32 17.99
CA LEU A 474 -17.95 -2.26 18.65
C LEU A 474 -19.33 -1.64 18.88
N ASP A 475 -19.40 -0.35 19.19
CA ASP A 475 -20.65 0.40 19.34
C ASP A 475 -21.41 0.48 18.01
N ARG A 476 -20.77 0.95 16.93
CA ARG A 476 -21.40 1.08 15.60
C ARG A 476 -21.79 -0.27 15.00
N ALA A 477 -20.98 -1.31 15.21
CA ALA A 477 -21.28 -2.66 14.76
C ALA A 477 -22.32 -3.35 15.68
N GLY A 478 -22.71 -2.75 16.81
CA GLY A 478 -23.68 -3.30 17.76
C GLY A 478 -23.20 -4.56 18.49
N VAL A 479 -21.87 -4.70 18.66
CA VAL A 479 -21.23 -5.87 19.27
C VAL A 479 -21.25 -5.77 20.79
N LYS A 480 -21.84 -6.79 21.44
CA LYS A 480 -21.89 -6.88 22.90
C LYS A 480 -20.53 -7.28 23.48
N ARG A 481 -20.22 -6.71 24.65
CA ARG A 481 -18.96 -6.90 25.37
C ARG A 481 -19.19 -7.58 26.73
N GLY A 482 -18.25 -8.42 27.15
CA GLY A 482 -18.12 -8.94 28.50
C GLY A 482 -16.93 -8.31 29.22
N SER A 483 -16.71 -8.68 30.47
CA SER A 483 -15.56 -8.21 31.25
C SER A 483 -15.15 -9.19 32.35
N PHE A 484 -13.86 -9.17 32.67
CA PHE A 484 -13.31 -9.72 33.91
C PHE A 484 -12.94 -8.54 34.80
N THR A 485 -13.54 -8.48 36.00
CA THR A 485 -13.29 -7.45 37.01
C THR A 485 -12.82 -8.10 38.31
N ARG A 486 -12.44 -7.31 39.32
CA ARG A 486 -12.15 -7.82 40.68
C ARG A 486 -13.30 -8.63 41.26
N ASP A 487 -14.53 -8.25 40.94
CA ASP A 487 -15.75 -8.81 41.53
C ASP A 487 -16.19 -10.12 40.86
N GLY A 488 -15.79 -10.35 39.61
CA GLY A 488 -16.16 -11.56 38.88
C GLY A 488 -16.13 -11.42 37.36
N HIS A 489 -16.84 -12.33 36.69
CA HIS A 489 -16.93 -12.41 35.24
C HIS A 489 -18.34 -12.04 34.76
N LEU A 490 -18.43 -11.00 33.92
CA LEU A 490 -19.65 -10.59 33.22
C LEU A 490 -19.59 -11.03 31.76
N THR A 491 -20.52 -11.88 31.33
CA THR A 491 -20.63 -12.30 29.92
C THR A 491 -21.28 -11.23 29.04
N PRO A 492 -21.05 -11.21 27.71
CA PRO A 492 -21.76 -10.33 26.78
C PRO A 492 -23.29 -10.46 26.79
N GLY A 493 -23.81 -11.59 27.30
CA GLY A 493 -25.24 -11.84 27.49
C GLY A 493 -25.81 -11.28 28.79
N GLY A 494 -25.00 -10.70 29.68
CA GLY A 494 -25.42 -10.11 30.95
C GLY A 494 -25.39 -11.07 32.15
N LYS A 495 -24.96 -12.33 31.98
CA LYS A 495 -24.77 -13.26 33.11
C LYS A 495 -23.51 -12.89 33.88
N PHE A 496 -23.64 -12.67 35.18
CA PHE A 496 -22.54 -12.40 36.11
C PHE A 496 -22.21 -13.65 36.94
N THR A 497 -20.92 -13.94 37.12
CA THR A 497 -20.41 -15.01 37.97
C THR A 497 -19.43 -14.41 38.97
N PRO A 498 -19.72 -14.42 40.29
CA PRO A 498 -18.81 -13.90 41.30
C PRO A 498 -17.49 -14.65 41.32
N ARG A 499 -16.43 -13.99 41.78
CA ARG A 499 -15.16 -14.64 42.08
C ARG A 499 -15.33 -15.59 43.27
N SER A 500 -14.91 -16.85 43.11
CA SER A 500 -14.89 -17.90 44.14
C SER A 500 -13.71 -17.79 45.07
#